data_AF-A0A5C8MAQ6-F1
#
_entry.id   AF-A0A5C8MAQ6-F1
#
_cell.length_a   1.000
_cell.length_b   1.000
_cell.length_c   1.000
_cell.angle_alpha   90.00
_cell.angle_beta   90.00
_cell.angle_gamma   90.00
#
_symmetry.space_group_name_H-M   'P 1'
#
loop_
_entity.id
_entity.type
_entity.pdbx_description
1 polymer ?
#
loop_
_entity_poly.entity_id
_entity_poly.type
_entity_poly.pdbx_seq_one_letter_code
_entity_poly.pdbx_strand_id
1 'polypeptide(L)'
;MDFASRPRRGADESRTRVEWIVEKINGRVPLMNVGSIRTPDDALKALQPGVPLIAIGRELIMEPDWVQKVTDNRLSDIQTVLTKQSQQALVVPDGLWNIILHTPGWFPFAEEAAEKQ
;
A
#
# COMPACT_ATOMS: atom_id res chain seq x y z
N MET A 1 0.07 -6.44 6.24
CA MET A 1 0.85 -5.62 7.20
C MET A 1 0.57 -4.15 6.90
N ASP A 2 0.43 -3.35 7.94
CA ASP A 2 0.07 -1.93 7.85
C ASP A 2 1.29 -1.02 8.11
N PHE A 3 1.39 0.11 7.41
CA PHE A 3 2.51 1.06 7.53
C PHE A 3 2.62 1.69 8.93
N ALA A 4 1.51 1.79 9.68
CA ALA A 4 1.47 2.32 11.05
C ALA A 4 1.50 1.23 12.13
N SER A 5 1.96 0.04 11.77
CA SER A 5 2.01 -1.11 12.68
C SER A 5 3.00 -0.94 13.84
N ARG A 6 2.58 -1.41 15.02
CA ARG A 6 3.35 -1.36 16.27
C ARG A 6 4.30 -2.54 16.43
N PRO A 7 5.36 -2.41 17.26
CA PRO A 7 6.20 -3.53 17.66
C PRO A 7 5.35 -4.68 18.20
N ARG A 8 5.74 -5.92 17.92
CA ARG A 8 5.05 -7.09 18.48
C ARG A 8 5.56 -7.45 19.87
N ARG A 9 6.84 -7.18 20.13
CA ARG A 9 7.60 -7.47 21.36
C ARG A 9 8.86 -6.59 21.42
N GLY A 10 9.41 -6.38 22.61
CA GLY A 10 10.78 -5.87 22.80
C GLY A 10 10.97 -4.36 22.62
N ALA A 11 9.91 -3.59 22.47
CA ALA A 11 9.91 -2.13 22.43
C ALA A 11 8.57 -1.61 22.97
N ASP A 12 8.53 -0.33 23.35
CA ASP A 12 7.28 0.31 23.76
C ASP A 12 6.29 0.40 22.57
N GLU A 13 5.06 -0.06 22.82
CA GLU A 13 3.97 -0.20 21.87
C GLU A 13 3.18 1.11 21.67
N SER A 14 3.50 2.18 22.40
CA SER A 14 2.94 3.52 22.17
C SER A 14 3.30 4.08 20.79
N ARG A 15 4.42 3.61 20.22
CA ARG A 15 4.99 4.05 18.93
C ARG A 15 4.92 2.95 17.87
N THR A 16 4.87 3.36 16.62
CA THR A 16 4.98 2.49 15.44
C THR A 16 6.40 1.95 15.28
N ARG A 17 6.55 0.83 14.56
CA ARG A 17 7.87 0.27 14.22
C ARG A 17 8.72 1.24 13.43
N VAL A 18 8.09 2.01 12.54
CA VAL A 18 8.78 2.99 11.69
C VAL A 18 9.38 4.11 12.53
N GLU A 19 8.65 4.64 13.53
CA GLU A 19 9.17 5.69 14.42
C GLU A 19 10.42 5.22 15.18
N TRP A 20 10.41 3.98 15.69
CA TRP A 20 11.59 3.39 16.33
C TRP A 20 12.77 3.27 15.37
N ILE A 21 12.52 2.86 14.12
CA ILE A 21 13.56 2.69 13.11
C ILE A 21 14.10 4.05 12.65
N VAL A 22 13.24 5.06 12.46
CA VAL A 22 13.65 6.43 12.09
C VAL A 22 14.56 7.02 13.16
N GLU A 23 14.16 6.94 14.43
CA GLU A 23 15.00 7.38 15.56
C GLU A 23 16.34 6.65 15.56
N LYS A 24 16.32 5.32 15.41
CA LYS A 24 17.55 4.53 15.40
C LYS A 24 18.45 4.92 14.24
N ILE A 25 17.92 5.10 13.03
CA ILE A 25 18.68 5.49 11.84
C ILE A 25 19.29 6.88 12.03
N ASN A 26 18.55 7.82 12.63
CA ASN A 26 19.00 9.21 12.87
C ASN A 26 19.63 9.85 11.62
N GLY A 27 18.93 9.77 10.49
CA GLY A 27 19.35 10.37 9.21
C GLY A 27 20.57 9.73 8.53
N ARG A 28 21.15 8.66 9.08
CA ARG A 28 22.37 8.04 8.50
C ARG A 28 22.16 7.40 7.14
N VAL A 29 20.95 6.93 6.87
CA VAL A 29 20.52 6.34 5.59
C VAL A 29 19.06 6.70 5.34
N PRO A 30 18.61 6.82 4.08
CA PRO A 30 17.19 7.01 3.79
C PRO A 30 16.39 5.76 4.18
N LEU A 31 15.23 5.97 4.81
CA LEU A 31 14.27 4.90 5.10
C LEU A 31 13.08 5.01 4.13
N MET A 32 12.64 3.87 3.61
CA MET A 32 11.43 3.77 2.80
C MET A 32 10.35 3.02 3.60
N ASN A 33 9.22 3.67 3.85
CA ASN A 33 8.09 3.06 4.55
C ASN A 33 7.16 2.32 3.57
N VAL A 34 6.60 1.19 4.01
CA VAL A 34 5.77 0.32 3.17
C VAL A 34 4.62 -0.28 3.98
N GLY A 35 3.59 -0.72 3.26
CA GLY A 35 2.57 -1.62 3.80
C GLY A 35 1.15 -1.07 3.70
N SER A 36 0.37 -1.59 2.75
CA SER A 36 -1.05 -1.26 2.58
C SER A 36 -1.36 0.24 2.44
N ILE A 37 -0.45 1.01 1.85
CA ILE A 37 -0.68 2.42 1.50
C ILE A 37 -1.56 2.44 0.26
N ARG A 38 -2.86 2.70 0.42
CA ARG A 38 -3.85 2.57 -0.67
C ARG A 38 -4.19 3.89 -1.32
N THR A 39 -4.31 4.91 -0.48
CA THR A 39 -4.80 6.23 -0.87
C THR A 39 -3.70 7.29 -0.75
N PRO A 40 -3.86 8.46 -1.39
CA PRO A 40 -2.98 9.60 -1.19
C PRO A 40 -2.90 10.03 0.29
N ASP A 41 -4.01 9.92 1.03
CA ASP A 41 -4.03 10.22 2.47
C ASP A 41 -3.21 9.21 3.27
N ASP A 42 -3.24 7.92 2.90
CA ASP A 42 -2.36 6.92 3.50
C ASP A 42 -0.90 7.23 3.21
N ALA A 43 -0.59 7.68 1.99
CA ALA A 43 0.77 8.07 1.61
C ALA A 43 1.27 9.25 2.46
N LEU A 44 0.43 10.27 2.67
CA LEU A 44 0.74 11.39 3.56
C LEU A 44 0.98 10.91 5.01
N LYS A 45 0.11 10.06 5.54
CA LYS A 45 0.28 9.50 6.90
C LYS A 45 1.54 8.64 7.00
N ALA A 46 1.87 7.87 5.98
CA ALA A 46 3.06 7.02 5.96
C ALA A 46 4.36 7.83 5.94
N LEU A 47 4.34 9.08 5.45
CA LEU A 47 5.47 10.02 5.45
C LEU A 47 5.66 10.76 6.80
N GLN A 48 4.57 10.96 7.56
CA GLN A 48 4.59 11.73 8.81
C GLN A 48 5.66 11.34 9.84
N PRO A 49 6.04 10.05 10.02
CA PRO A 49 7.09 9.66 10.95
C PRO A 49 8.50 10.18 10.64
N GLY A 50 8.68 11.01 9.61
CA GLY A 50 9.98 11.55 9.19
C GLY A 50 10.71 10.65 8.19
N VAL A 51 9.97 9.80 7.47
CA VAL A 51 10.54 8.99 6.38
C VAL A 51 10.57 9.79 5.09
N PRO A 52 11.68 9.76 4.34
CA PRO A 52 11.79 10.51 3.09
C PRO A 52 11.06 9.85 1.91
N LEU A 53 10.72 8.56 2.00
CA LEU A 53 10.22 7.76 0.89
C LEU A 53 9.13 6.79 1.36
N ILE A 54 8.22 6.45 0.45
CA ILE A 54 7.27 5.36 0.58
C ILE A 54 7.36 4.42 -0.62
N ALA A 55 6.93 3.17 -0.44
CA ALA A 55 6.72 2.25 -1.54
C ALA A 55 5.28 1.73 -1.54
N ILE A 56 4.71 1.71 -2.74
CA ILE A 56 3.44 1.06 -3.07
C ILE A 56 3.73 -0.06 -4.06
N GLY A 57 3.10 -1.22 -3.86
CA GLY A 57 3.39 -2.41 -4.67
C GLY A 57 2.10 -2.96 -5.27
N ARG A 58 1.24 -3.50 -4.42
CA ARG A 58 -0.07 -4.01 -4.82
C ARG A 58 -0.89 -2.95 -5.56
N GLU A 59 -0.85 -1.73 -5.07
CA GLU A 59 -1.60 -0.61 -5.63
C GLU A 59 -1.11 -0.23 -7.04
N LEU A 60 0.18 -0.39 -7.36
CA LEU A 60 0.68 -0.20 -8.73
C LEU A 60 0.26 -1.33 -9.68
N ILE A 61 0.01 -2.52 -9.17
CA ILE A 61 -0.54 -3.62 -9.98
C ILE A 61 -2.02 -3.35 -10.31
N MET A 62 -2.79 -2.78 -9.36
CA MET A 62 -4.20 -2.45 -9.56
C MET A 62 -4.40 -1.15 -10.34
N GLU A 63 -3.49 -0.19 -10.15
CA GLU A 63 -3.53 1.16 -10.70
C GLU A 63 -2.11 1.56 -11.15
N PRO A 64 -1.71 1.19 -12.38
CA PRO A 64 -0.37 1.50 -12.90
C PRO A 64 -0.10 3.02 -12.96
N ASP A 65 -1.15 3.82 -13.16
CA ASP A 65 -1.08 5.27 -13.27
C ASP A 65 -1.24 5.98 -11.91
N TRP A 66 -1.13 5.26 -10.79
CA TRP A 66 -1.42 5.81 -9.45
C TRP A 66 -0.68 7.13 -9.19
N VAL A 67 0.62 7.15 -9.45
CA VAL A 67 1.47 8.34 -9.24
C VAL A 67 1.06 9.48 -10.17
N GLN A 68 0.72 9.17 -11.43
CA GLN A 68 0.28 10.17 -12.40
C GLN A 68 -1.07 10.77 -11.97
N LYS A 69 -2.03 9.94 -11.56
CA LYS A 69 -3.34 10.39 -11.07
C LYS A 69 -3.22 11.26 -9.83
N VAL A 70 -2.31 10.94 -8.92
CA VAL A 70 -2.01 11.81 -7.77
C VAL A 70 -1.45 13.15 -8.23
N THR A 71 -0.48 13.13 -9.14
CA THR A 71 0.14 14.35 -9.68
C THR A 71 -0.86 15.24 -10.41
N ASP A 72 -1.81 14.64 -11.13
CA ASP A 72 -2.86 15.33 -11.89
C ASP A 72 -4.07 15.74 -11.05
N ASN A 73 -4.05 15.50 -9.73
CA ASN A 73 -5.19 15.71 -8.82
C ASN A 73 -6.46 14.92 -9.22
N ARG A 74 -6.30 13.77 -9.87
CA ARG A 74 -7.37 12.83 -10.26
C ARG A 74 -7.57 11.74 -9.19
N LEU A 75 -7.69 12.15 -7.93
CA LEU A 75 -7.66 11.23 -6.79
C LEU A 75 -8.86 10.28 -6.76
N SER A 76 -10.02 10.75 -7.25
CA SER A 76 -11.25 9.95 -7.39
C SER A 76 -11.13 8.79 -8.36
N ASP A 77 -10.17 8.87 -9.28
CA ASP A 77 -10.04 7.93 -10.40
C ASP A 77 -9.11 6.75 -10.04
N ILE A 78 -8.48 6.79 -8.86
CA ILE A 78 -7.56 5.78 -8.36
C ILE A 78 -8.35 4.52 -8.01
N GLN A 79 -8.09 3.44 -8.74
CA GLN A 79 -8.68 2.14 -8.43
C GLN A 79 -7.99 1.51 -7.22
N THR A 80 -8.79 1.09 -6.25
CA THR A 80 -8.32 0.42 -5.03
C THR A 80 -8.78 -1.04 -4.93
N VAL A 81 -9.51 -1.52 -5.93
CA VAL A 81 -10.06 -2.87 -6.03
C VAL A 81 -9.90 -3.42 -7.45
N LEU A 82 -9.84 -4.74 -7.57
CA LEU A 82 -9.86 -5.45 -8.84
C LEU A 82 -11.26 -5.99 -9.16
N THR A 83 -11.48 -6.27 -10.43
CA THR A 83 -12.54 -7.16 -10.91
C THR A 83 -11.92 -8.37 -11.59
N LYS A 84 -12.68 -9.44 -11.79
CA LYS A 84 -12.18 -10.64 -12.50
C LYS A 84 -11.79 -10.34 -13.95
N GLN A 85 -12.27 -9.23 -14.49
CA GLN A 85 -12.01 -8.75 -15.85
C GLN A 85 -10.79 -7.82 -15.95
N SER A 86 -10.17 -7.43 -14.82
CA SER A 86 -9.07 -6.45 -14.83
C SER A 86 -7.77 -6.98 -15.45
N GLN A 87 -7.57 -8.31 -15.52
CA GLN A 87 -6.28 -8.91 -15.92
C GLN A 87 -5.72 -8.35 -17.22
N GLN A 88 -6.53 -8.36 -18.28
CA GLN A 88 -6.09 -7.99 -19.62
C GLN A 88 -5.78 -6.49 -19.71
N ALA A 89 -6.63 -5.65 -19.09
CA ALA A 89 -6.43 -4.20 -19.08
C ALA A 89 -5.17 -3.80 -18.31
N LEU A 90 -4.86 -4.52 -17.23
CA LEU A 90 -3.68 -4.29 -16.39
C LEU A 90 -2.43 -5.03 -16.87
N VAL A 91 -2.54 -5.80 -17.96
CA VAL A 91 -1.46 -6.60 -18.55
C VAL A 91 -0.77 -7.51 -17.50
N VAL A 92 -1.57 -8.07 -16.58
CA VAL A 92 -1.04 -8.93 -15.52
C VAL A 92 -0.80 -10.34 -16.08
N PRO A 93 0.43 -10.88 -15.97
CA PRO A 93 0.73 -12.22 -16.47
C PRO A 93 -0.12 -13.31 -15.81
N ASP A 94 -0.50 -14.33 -16.57
CA ASP A 94 -1.39 -15.43 -16.11
C ASP A 94 -0.91 -16.07 -14.80
N GLY A 95 0.41 -16.29 -14.67
CA GLY A 95 1.00 -16.87 -13.46
C GLY A 95 0.74 -16.01 -12.22
N LEU A 96 0.91 -14.69 -12.32
CA LEU A 96 0.64 -13.78 -11.22
C LEU A 96 -0.86 -13.66 -10.97
N TRP A 97 -1.67 -13.55 -12.02
CA TRP A 97 -3.12 -13.43 -11.91
C TRP A 97 -3.74 -14.64 -11.20
N ASN A 98 -3.28 -15.85 -11.53
CA ASN A 98 -3.72 -17.07 -10.85
C ASN A 98 -3.40 -17.03 -9.35
N ILE A 99 -2.23 -16.52 -8.94
CA ILE A 99 -1.89 -16.39 -7.51
C ILE A 99 -2.80 -15.34 -6.85
N ILE A 100 -3.08 -14.22 -7.53
CA ILE A 100 -3.97 -13.17 -7.03
C ILE A 100 -5.37 -13.74 -6.73
N LEU A 101 -5.96 -14.49 -7.66
CA LEU A 101 -7.29 -15.07 -7.50
C LEU A 101 -7.38 -16.12 -6.37
N HIS A 102 -6.29 -16.85 -6.10
CA HIS A 102 -6.28 -17.98 -5.16
C HIS A 102 -5.60 -17.67 -3.83
N THR A 103 -5.25 -16.40 -3.56
CA THR A 103 -4.68 -15.96 -2.27
C THR A 103 -5.67 -15.03 -1.56
N PRO A 104 -6.59 -15.58 -0.73
CA PRO A 104 -7.63 -14.79 -0.09
C PRO A 104 -7.08 -13.62 0.72
N GLY A 105 -7.69 -12.44 0.56
CA GLY A 105 -7.31 -11.22 1.28
C GLY A 105 -6.01 -10.56 0.82
N TRP A 106 -5.37 -11.05 -0.24
CA TRP A 106 -4.17 -10.42 -0.79
C TRP A 106 -4.50 -9.17 -1.62
N PHE A 107 -5.35 -9.31 -2.63
CA PHE A 107 -5.92 -8.20 -3.38
C PHE A 107 -7.40 -8.03 -3.06
N PRO A 108 -7.88 -6.79 -2.87
CA PRO A 108 -9.30 -6.55 -2.71
C PRO A 108 -10.02 -6.65 -4.06
N PHE A 109 -11.15 -7.36 -4.08
CA PHE A 109 -12.03 -7.43 -5.25
C PHE A 109 -13.35 -6.71 -4.98
N ALA A 110 -13.92 -6.06 -6.00
CA ALA A 110 -15.15 -5.28 -5.86
C ALA A 110 -16.35 -6.12 -5.37
N GLU A 111 -16.43 -7.39 -5.79
CA GLU A 111 -17.48 -8.33 -5.35
C GLU A 111 -17.42 -8.60 -3.83
N GLU A 112 -16.22 -8.61 -3.23
CA GLU A 112 -16.02 -8.84 -1.79
C GLU A 112 -16.15 -7.55 -0.95
N ALA A 113 -15.94 -6.39 -1.56
CA ALA A 113 -16.03 -5.09 -0.89
C ALA A 113 -17.48 -4.64 -0.66
N ALA A 114 -18.41 -5.08 -1.51
CA ALA A 114 -19.84 -4.80 -1.38
C ALA A 114 -20.52 -5.57 -0.23
N GLU A 115 -19.97 -6.72 0.17
CA GLU A 115 -20.51 -7.55 1.26
C GLU A 115 -20.07 -7.09 2.67
N LYS A 116 -19.14 -6.11 2.76
CA LYS A 116 -18.60 -5.58 4.03
C LYS A 116 -19.07 -4.17 4.37
N GLN A 117 -20.14 -3.68 3.73
CA GLN A 117 -20.78 -2.40 4.04
C GLN A 117 -22.14 -2.60 4.70
#